data_AF-A0A167N2L2-F1
#
_entry.id   AF-A0A167N2L2-F1
#
_cell.length_a   1.000
_cell.length_b   1.000
_cell.length_c   1.000
_cell.angle_alpha   90.00
_cell.angle_beta   90.00
_cell.angle_gamma   90.00
#
_symmetry.space_group_name_H-M   'P 1'
#
loop_
_entity.id
_entity.type
_entity.pdbx_description
1 polymer ?
#
loop_
_entity_poly.entity_id
_entity_poly.type
_entity_poly.pdbx_seq_one_letter_code
_entity_poly.pdbx_strand_id
1 'polypeptide(L)'
;MEDFEYRFPRQVQFRLGLSYIKALAEPINEMFPHVFRATLIETAWHRFVRAFLPSFPSLVQRVVRTLWPRYALPACVVLKKLRDPFAGRKQIVCLKDEFANEKAMYQRLAFLQGKRIPVLYGETRCDGKRTLALSYIPGVTPVAQTPPRLTAEAFEERMRAAVGDFSERGLELDDVSLLNVMLIDDRIMFVDLELVFEADPGTLQSITKSTIAEFTNRYKSYLRTADKEWLDGGMSEFEHVQCFEHMQ
;
A
#
# COMPACT_ATOMS: atom_id res chain seq x y z
N MET A 1 25.36 7.56 11.86
CA MET A 1 25.71 7.17 10.47
C MET A 1 24.42 6.69 9.77
N GLU A 2 23.32 7.45 9.91
CA GLU A 2 21.94 6.92 9.73
C GLU A 2 21.08 7.70 8.70
N ASP A 3 21.53 8.85 8.20
CA ASP A 3 20.71 9.69 7.30
C ASP A 3 20.68 9.23 5.83
N PHE A 4 21.55 8.32 5.40
CA PHE A 4 21.61 7.93 3.99
C PHE A 4 20.50 6.95 3.58
N GLU A 5 19.93 6.19 4.52
CA GLU A 5 18.93 5.17 4.19
C GLU A 5 17.60 5.78 3.74
N TYR A 6 17.28 6.97 4.22
CA TYR A 6 16.02 7.68 3.97
C TYR A 6 16.17 8.87 3.00
N ARG A 7 17.34 9.02 2.37
CA ARG A 7 17.53 9.97 1.26
C ARG A 7 17.02 9.36 -0.02
N PHE A 8 16.00 9.99 -0.59
CA PHE A 8 15.43 9.63 -1.88
C PHE A 8 15.58 10.78 -2.89
N PRO A 9 15.59 10.49 -4.21
CA PRO A 9 15.59 9.16 -4.82
C PRO A 9 16.94 8.45 -4.65
N ARG A 10 16.93 7.11 -4.56
CA ARG A 10 18.18 6.31 -4.50
C ARG A 10 18.04 4.94 -5.11
N GLN A 11 19.14 4.35 -5.54
CA GLN A 11 19.12 2.94 -5.97
C GLN A 11 19.06 2.02 -4.76
N VAL A 12 18.22 0.99 -4.86
CA VAL A 12 18.08 -0.08 -3.88
C VAL A 12 18.27 -1.44 -4.55
N GLN A 13 18.67 -2.42 -3.75
CA GLN A 13 18.72 -3.82 -4.16
C GLN A 13 17.97 -4.68 -3.16
N PHE A 14 17.16 -5.59 -3.68
CA PHE A 14 16.43 -6.56 -2.87
C PHE A 14 16.39 -7.93 -3.53
N ARG A 15 16.15 -8.97 -2.73
CA ARG A 15 16.12 -10.36 -3.19
C ARG A 15 14.74 -10.99 -2.95
N LEU A 16 14.02 -11.28 -4.03
CA LEU A 16 12.74 -11.98 -3.99
C LEU A 16 12.91 -13.36 -4.64
N GLY A 17 12.65 -14.43 -3.90
CA GLY A 17 12.96 -15.80 -4.33
C GLY A 17 14.45 -15.97 -4.64
N LEU A 18 14.77 -16.44 -5.84
CA LEU A 18 16.15 -16.54 -6.35
C LEU A 18 16.60 -15.28 -7.11
N SER A 19 15.74 -14.27 -7.26
CA SER A 19 16.04 -13.09 -8.05
C SER A 19 16.65 -11.97 -7.24
N TYR A 20 17.79 -11.45 -7.69
CA TYR A 20 18.28 -10.14 -7.27
C TYR A 20 17.69 -9.06 -8.18
N ILE A 21 17.08 -8.05 -7.58
CA ILE A 21 16.37 -6.97 -8.26
C ILE A 21 17.00 -5.65 -7.85
N LYS A 22 17.37 -4.84 -8.84
CA LYS A 22 17.79 -3.45 -8.67
C LYS A 22 16.60 -2.56 -9.00
N ALA A 23 16.38 -1.53 -8.22
CA ALA A 23 15.30 -0.57 -8.43
C ALA A 23 15.73 0.85 -8.05
N LEU A 24 15.07 1.84 -8.64
CA LEU A 24 15.10 3.23 -8.17
C LEU A 24 14.00 3.40 -7.13
N ALA A 25 14.37 3.78 -5.92
CA ALA A 25 13.47 4.02 -4.80
C ALA A 25 13.10 5.49 -4.70
N GLU A 26 11.82 5.77 -4.50
CA GLU A 26 11.22 7.11 -4.35
C GLU A 26 10.24 7.08 -3.17
N PRO A 27 10.17 8.14 -2.35
CA PRO A 27 9.28 8.13 -1.20
C PRO A 27 7.83 8.21 -1.69
N ILE A 28 6.93 7.44 -1.07
CA ILE A 28 5.49 7.58 -1.33
C ILE A 28 4.94 8.71 -0.46
N ASN A 29 5.42 8.79 0.78
CA ASN A 29 5.05 9.79 1.75
C ASN A 29 6.23 10.00 2.70
N GLU A 30 6.62 11.25 2.91
CA GLU A 30 7.76 11.60 3.78
C GLU A 30 7.56 11.15 5.24
N MET A 31 6.30 11.03 5.69
CA MET A 31 5.96 10.54 7.02
C MET A 31 6.24 9.05 7.21
N PHE A 32 6.36 8.29 6.11
CA PHE A 32 6.58 6.85 6.14
C PHE A 32 7.83 6.48 5.34
N PRO A 33 9.03 6.90 5.76
CA PRO A 33 10.24 6.74 4.96
C PRO A 33 10.69 5.27 4.82
N HIS A 34 10.12 4.37 5.63
CA HIS A 34 10.27 2.92 5.53
C HIS A 34 9.37 2.28 4.46
N VAL A 35 8.44 3.03 3.88
CA VAL A 35 7.53 2.62 2.80
C VAL A 35 7.82 3.46 1.56
N PHE A 36 8.30 2.83 0.51
CA PHE A 36 8.70 3.56 -0.69
C PHE A 36 8.38 2.79 -1.97
N ARG A 37 8.18 3.56 -3.04
CA ARG A 37 8.00 3.04 -4.39
C ARG A 37 9.36 2.57 -4.88
N ALA A 38 9.41 1.41 -5.53
CA ALA A 38 10.61 0.87 -6.15
C ALA A 38 10.32 0.57 -7.63
N THR A 39 10.85 1.40 -8.51
CA THR A 39 10.77 1.22 -9.97
C THR A 39 11.93 0.34 -10.43
N LEU A 40 11.62 -0.86 -10.94
CA LEU A 40 12.59 -1.87 -11.29
C LEU A 40 13.48 -1.39 -12.44
N ILE A 41 14.79 -1.58 -12.30
CA ILE A 41 15.76 -1.31 -13.37
C ILE A 41 15.82 -2.54 -14.28
N GLU A 42 15.25 -2.41 -15.47
CA GLU A 42 15.07 -3.51 -16.41
C GLU A 42 16.08 -3.48 -17.55
N THR A 43 16.67 -4.65 -17.82
CA THR A 43 17.50 -4.86 -19.01
C THR A 43 16.63 -5.24 -20.21
N ALA A 44 17.17 -5.14 -21.42
CA ALA A 44 16.47 -5.61 -22.63
C ALA A 44 16.03 -7.08 -22.51
N TRP A 45 16.87 -7.95 -21.93
CA TRP A 45 16.53 -9.34 -21.66
C TRP A 45 15.34 -9.49 -20.71
N HIS A 46 15.27 -8.67 -19.68
CA HIS A 46 14.16 -8.70 -18.74
C HIS A 46 12.83 -8.40 -19.44
N ARG A 47 12.79 -7.33 -20.23
CA ARG A 47 11.61 -6.94 -21.01
C ARG A 47 11.19 -8.03 -21.99
N PHE A 48 12.17 -8.64 -22.66
CA PHE A 48 11.93 -9.78 -23.54
C PHE A 48 11.26 -10.95 -22.79
N VAL A 49 11.88 -11.46 -21.72
CA VAL A 49 11.31 -12.61 -20.97
C VAL A 49 9.91 -12.30 -20.45
N ARG A 50 9.67 -11.09 -19.93
CA ARG A 50 8.35 -10.69 -19.44
C ARG A 50 7.30 -10.65 -20.55
N ALA A 51 7.65 -10.15 -21.73
CA ALA A 51 6.73 -10.08 -22.87
C ALA A 51 6.30 -11.47 -23.35
N PHE A 52 7.20 -12.46 -23.31
CA PHE A 52 6.90 -13.82 -23.75
C PHE A 52 6.35 -14.71 -22.64
N LEU A 53 6.56 -14.38 -21.36
CA LEU A 53 6.11 -15.21 -20.22
C LEU A 53 4.62 -15.62 -20.29
N PRO A 54 3.67 -14.74 -20.65
CA PRO A 54 2.26 -15.09 -20.78
C PRO A 54 1.96 -16.16 -21.86
N SER A 55 2.83 -16.30 -22.86
CA SER A 55 2.68 -17.26 -23.95
C SER A 55 3.11 -18.69 -23.57
N PHE A 56 3.78 -18.87 -22.43
CA PHE A 56 4.21 -20.19 -21.95
C PHE A 56 3.07 -20.94 -21.24
N PRO A 57 3.14 -22.29 -21.15
CA PRO A 57 2.21 -23.07 -20.35
C PRO A 57 2.15 -22.61 -18.88
N SER A 58 0.98 -22.76 -18.26
CA SER A 58 0.71 -22.30 -16.89
C SER A 58 1.68 -22.85 -15.84
N LEU A 59 2.18 -24.08 -16.03
CA LEU A 59 3.18 -24.68 -15.17
C LEU A 59 4.51 -23.91 -15.20
N VAL A 60 4.96 -23.53 -16.40
CA VAL A 60 6.19 -22.73 -16.58
C VAL A 60 6.01 -21.35 -15.96
N GLN A 61 4.87 -20.70 -16.21
CA GLN A 61 4.56 -19.41 -15.59
C GLN A 61 4.58 -19.49 -14.06
N ARG A 62 4.04 -20.56 -13.48
CA ARG A 62 4.06 -20.79 -12.03
C ARG A 62 5.48 -20.95 -11.52
N VAL A 63 6.29 -21.79 -12.16
CA VAL A 63 7.70 -21.99 -11.77
C VAL A 63 8.48 -20.69 -11.84
N VAL A 64 8.33 -19.91 -12.92
CA VAL A 64 8.99 -18.60 -13.06
C VAL A 64 8.52 -17.64 -11.96
N ARG A 65 7.22 -17.55 -11.70
CA ARG A 65 6.66 -16.69 -10.64
C ARG A 65 7.18 -17.07 -9.25
N THR A 66 7.43 -18.35 -8.98
CA THR A 66 7.93 -18.81 -7.69
C THR A 66 9.44 -18.66 -7.55
N LEU A 67 10.22 -19.10 -8.55
CA LEU A 67 11.69 -19.16 -8.45
C LEU A 67 12.36 -17.86 -8.89
N TRP A 68 11.90 -17.28 -10.00
CA TRP A 68 12.44 -16.05 -10.58
C TRP A 68 11.38 -14.94 -10.70
N PRO A 69 10.80 -14.52 -9.57
CA PRO A 69 9.68 -13.58 -9.56
C PRO A 69 10.00 -12.27 -10.26
N ARG A 70 11.29 -11.87 -10.39
CA ARG A 70 11.72 -10.69 -11.15
C ARG A 70 11.01 -10.57 -12.51
N TYR A 71 10.91 -11.66 -13.27
CA TYR A 71 10.32 -11.65 -14.61
C TYR A 71 8.79 -11.52 -14.60
N ALA A 72 8.14 -11.81 -13.48
CA ALA A 72 6.70 -11.73 -13.31
C ALA A 72 6.25 -10.51 -12.49
N LEU A 73 7.19 -9.79 -11.86
CA LEU A 73 6.90 -8.54 -11.16
C LEU A 73 6.52 -7.44 -12.16
N PRO A 74 5.62 -6.52 -11.79
CA PRO A 74 5.42 -5.29 -12.54
C PRO A 74 6.68 -4.42 -12.50
N ALA A 75 6.74 -3.42 -13.39
CA ALA A 75 7.84 -2.45 -13.43
C ALA A 75 7.96 -1.60 -12.15
N CYS A 76 6.91 -1.56 -11.33
CA CYS A 76 6.87 -0.79 -10.11
C CYS A 76 6.24 -1.60 -8.97
N VAL A 77 6.93 -1.68 -7.84
CA VAL A 77 6.44 -2.31 -6.60
C VAL A 77 6.57 -1.33 -5.43
N VAL A 78 5.92 -1.63 -4.32
CA VAL A 78 6.11 -0.94 -3.04
C VAL A 78 6.93 -1.83 -2.13
N LEU A 79 7.95 -1.25 -1.49
CA LEU A 79 8.73 -1.91 -0.47
C LEU A 79 8.38 -1.29 0.89
N LYS A 80 7.78 -2.09 1.77
CA LYS A 80 7.54 -1.73 3.18
C LYS A 80 8.56 -2.44 4.05
N LYS A 81 9.55 -1.71 4.53
CA LYS A 81 10.59 -2.23 5.43
C LYS A 81 10.05 -2.37 6.85
N LEU A 82 10.58 -3.36 7.58
CA LEU A 82 10.45 -3.41 9.03
C LEU A 82 10.99 -2.10 9.60
N ARG A 83 10.15 -1.39 10.36
CA ARG A 83 10.49 -0.13 11.02
C ARG A 83 11.63 -0.32 12.01
N ASP A 84 12.53 0.66 12.07
CA ASP A 84 13.54 0.70 13.13
C ASP A 84 12.88 1.02 14.48
N PRO A 85 13.38 0.47 15.58
CA PRO A 85 12.90 0.82 16.89
C PRO A 85 13.22 2.28 17.21
N PHE A 86 12.19 3.12 17.39
CA PHE A 86 12.39 4.47 17.91
C PHE A 86 12.87 4.39 19.37
N ALA A 87 13.91 5.17 19.71
CA ALA A 87 14.69 5.10 20.96
C ALA A 87 13.93 5.39 22.28
N GLY A 88 12.59 5.42 22.28
CA GLY A 88 11.79 5.86 23.44
C GLY A 88 10.72 4.89 23.93
N ARG A 89 10.56 3.68 23.36
CA ARG A 89 9.45 2.79 23.74
C ARG A 89 9.87 1.34 23.91
N LYS A 90 9.21 0.63 24.83
CA LYS A 90 9.18 -0.85 24.97
C LYS A 90 8.73 -1.60 23.68
N GLN A 91 8.57 -0.90 22.57
CA GLN A 91 7.82 -1.28 21.36
C GLN A 91 8.63 -2.03 20.29
N ILE A 92 9.89 -2.40 20.53
CA ILE A 92 10.67 -3.16 19.54
C ILE A 92 10.01 -4.52 19.23
N VAL A 93 9.44 -5.15 20.26
CA VAL A 93 8.72 -6.43 20.12
C VAL A 93 7.45 -6.21 19.30
N CYS A 94 6.67 -5.17 19.65
CA CYS A 94 5.45 -4.79 18.93
C CYS A 94 5.70 -4.57 17.43
N LEU A 95 6.77 -3.88 17.03
CA LEU A 95 7.08 -3.63 15.61
C LEU A 95 7.34 -4.93 14.80
N LYS A 96 7.95 -5.94 15.44
CA LYS A 96 8.18 -7.24 14.79
C LYS A 96 6.90 -8.03 14.68
N ASP A 97 6.05 -7.96 15.70
CA ASP A 97 4.76 -8.64 15.77
C ASP A 97 3.77 -8.02 14.78
N GLU A 98 3.71 -6.70 14.68
CA GLU A 98 2.96 -5.93 13.67
C GLU A 98 3.37 -6.34 12.25
N PHE A 99 4.68 -6.38 11.96
CA PHE A 99 5.18 -6.82 10.65
C PHE A 99 4.84 -8.29 10.36
N ALA A 100 4.91 -9.15 11.37
CA ALA A 100 4.53 -10.56 11.24
C ALA A 100 3.02 -10.71 11.02
N ASN A 101 2.21 -9.92 11.73
CA ASN A 101 0.76 -9.89 11.60
C ASN A 101 0.36 -9.40 10.20
N GLU A 102 0.93 -8.29 9.73
CA GLU A 102 0.65 -7.75 8.40
C GLU A 102 0.91 -8.81 7.32
N LYS A 103 2.06 -9.50 7.38
CA LYS A 103 2.37 -10.59 6.46
C LYS A 103 1.33 -11.73 6.54
N ALA A 104 0.94 -12.14 7.76
CA ALA A 104 -0.05 -13.18 7.97
C ALA A 104 -1.44 -12.76 7.42
N MET A 105 -1.81 -11.48 7.58
CA MET A 105 -3.06 -10.93 7.06
C MET A 105 -3.08 -10.90 5.53
N TYR A 106 -1.99 -10.52 4.86
CA TYR A 106 -1.88 -10.66 3.40
C TYR A 106 -2.07 -12.12 2.94
N GLN A 107 -1.51 -13.09 3.67
CA GLN A 107 -1.65 -14.51 3.34
C GLN A 107 -3.10 -15.00 3.55
N ARG A 108 -3.73 -14.62 4.67
CA ARG A 108 -5.12 -14.97 4.98
C ARG A 108 -6.10 -14.34 4.00
N LEU A 109 -5.83 -13.09 3.60
CA LEU A 109 -6.65 -12.29 2.69
C LEU A 109 -6.21 -12.42 1.23
N ALA A 110 -5.55 -13.53 0.86
CA ALA A 110 -5.06 -13.76 -0.51
C ALA A 110 -6.14 -13.55 -1.59
N PHE A 111 -7.40 -13.83 -1.28
CA PHE A 111 -8.55 -13.67 -2.18
C PHE A 111 -9.00 -12.20 -2.40
N LEU A 112 -8.60 -11.29 -1.51
CA LEU A 112 -8.84 -9.84 -1.60
C LEU A 112 -7.70 -9.08 -2.26
N GLN A 113 -6.55 -9.72 -2.48
CA GLN A 113 -5.40 -9.09 -3.10
C GLN A 113 -5.70 -8.61 -4.53
N GLY A 114 -5.33 -7.37 -4.82
CA GLY A 114 -5.63 -6.67 -6.08
C GLY A 114 -7.08 -6.15 -6.19
N LYS A 115 -7.94 -6.44 -5.21
CA LYS A 115 -9.34 -5.98 -5.17
C LYS A 115 -9.60 -4.99 -4.02
N ARG A 116 -9.19 -5.37 -2.81
CA ARG A 116 -9.34 -4.58 -1.58
C ARG A 116 -8.03 -4.32 -0.85
N ILE A 117 -6.99 -5.08 -1.13
CA ILE A 117 -5.65 -4.88 -0.53
C ILE A 117 -4.56 -5.07 -1.59
N PRO A 118 -3.35 -4.52 -1.41
CA PRO A 118 -2.22 -4.79 -2.29
C PRO A 118 -1.98 -6.29 -2.50
N VAL A 119 -1.38 -6.64 -3.64
CA VAL A 119 -0.84 -7.98 -3.86
C VAL A 119 0.50 -8.09 -3.14
N LEU A 120 0.61 -9.02 -2.19
CA LEU A 120 1.88 -9.43 -1.62
C LEU A 120 2.62 -10.33 -2.61
N TYR A 121 3.76 -9.84 -3.11
CA TYR A 121 4.69 -10.66 -3.91
C TYR A 121 5.60 -11.51 -3.03
N GLY A 122 5.79 -11.12 -1.77
CA GLY A 122 6.48 -11.91 -0.76
C GLY A 122 7.33 -11.05 0.18
N GLU A 123 7.96 -11.74 1.13
CA GLU A 123 8.98 -11.14 2.00
C GLU A 123 10.35 -11.19 1.30
N THR A 124 11.09 -10.11 1.40
CA THR A 124 12.43 -9.90 0.87
C THR A 124 13.33 -9.26 1.93
N ARG A 125 14.60 -9.04 1.58
CA ARG A 125 15.50 -8.15 2.32
C ARG A 125 15.93 -6.99 1.44
N CYS A 126 15.81 -5.77 1.96
CA CYS A 126 16.30 -4.54 1.34
C CYS A 126 17.17 -3.81 2.36
N ASP A 127 18.41 -3.49 2.00
CA ASP A 127 19.40 -2.87 2.89
C ASP A 127 19.56 -3.62 4.23
N GLY A 128 19.59 -4.96 4.16
CA GLY A 128 19.73 -5.84 5.33
C GLY A 128 18.46 -6.02 6.17
N LYS A 129 17.44 -5.17 6.00
CA LYS A 129 16.17 -5.23 6.75
C LYS A 129 15.15 -6.15 6.09
N ARG A 130 14.29 -6.77 6.90
CA ARG A 130 13.10 -7.49 6.40
C ARG A 130 12.18 -6.50 5.71
N THR A 131 11.56 -6.91 4.62
CA THR A 131 10.77 -6.01 3.78
C THR A 131 9.66 -6.79 3.09
N LEU A 132 8.45 -6.24 3.03
CA LEU A 132 7.38 -6.77 2.19
C LEU A 132 7.45 -6.11 0.81
N ALA A 133 7.40 -6.92 -0.24
CA ALA A 133 7.23 -6.45 -1.61
C ALA A 133 5.74 -6.54 -1.98
N LEU A 134 5.12 -5.39 -2.20
CA LEU A 134 3.69 -5.23 -2.46
C LEU A 134 3.45 -4.63 -3.85
N SER A 135 2.28 -4.84 -4.43
CA SER A 135 1.86 -4.12 -5.63
C SER A 135 1.74 -2.62 -5.35
N TYR A 136 2.22 -1.80 -6.28
CA TYR A 136 1.92 -0.38 -6.27
C TYR A 136 0.44 -0.15 -6.58
N ILE A 137 -0.18 0.76 -5.82
CA ILE A 137 -1.56 1.18 -5.99
C ILE A 137 -1.54 2.60 -6.58
N PRO A 138 -1.98 2.80 -7.84
CA PRO A 138 -2.04 4.12 -8.48
C PRO A 138 -3.33 4.87 -8.05
N GLY A 139 -3.56 4.96 -6.75
CA GLY A 139 -4.71 5.67 -6.17
C GLY A 139 -4.27 6.89 -5.38
N VAL A 140 -5.25 7.62 -4.84
CA VAL A 140 -5.01 8.74 -3.91
C VAL A 140 -5.61 8.43 -2.55
N THR A 141 -5.03 8.94 -1.47
CA THR A 141 -5.67 8.87 -0.17
C THR A 141 -6.87 9.82 -0.11
N PRO A 142 -7.89 9.56 0.73
CA PRO A 142 -9.00 10.47 0.92
C PRO A 142 -8.58 11.92 1.22
N VAL A 143 -7.47 12.11 1.92
CA VAL A 143 -6.95 13.43 2.31
C VAL A 143 -6.14 14.13 1.22
N ALA A 144 -5.73 13.41 0.17
CA ALA A 144 -4.96 13.93 -0.96
C ALA A 144 -5.81 14.20 -2.21
N GLN A 145 -7.15 14.14 -2.09
CA GLN A 145 -8.04 14.42 -3.21
C GLN A 145 -8.02 15.89 -3.61
N THR A 146 -7.85 16.15 -4.90
CA THR A 146 -8.17 17.43 -5.52
C THR A 146 -9.68 17.51 -5.84
N PRO A 147 -10.27 18.71 -5.90
CA PRO A 147 -11.66 18.86 -6.36
C PRO A 147 -11.86 18.33 -7.81
N PRO A 148 -13.05 17.77 -8.13
CA PRO A 148 -14.17 17.50 -7.23
C PRO A 148 -13.88 16.28 -6.33
N ARG A 149 -14.10 16.47 -5.03
CA ARG A 149 -13.90 15.42 -4.02
C ARG A 149 -15.11 14.50 -3.95
N LEU A 150 -14.88 13.28 -3.49
CA LEU A 150 -15.95 12.32 -3.21
C LEU A 150 -16.89 12.89 -2.13
N THR A 151 -18.20 12.71 -2.29
CA THR A 151 -19.13 13.08 -1.22
C THR A 151 -18.97 12.14 -0.03
N ALA A 152 -19.38 12.59 1.15
CA ALA A 152 -19.31 11.75 2.35
C ALA A 152 -20.20 10.49 2.21
N GLU A 153 -21.33 10.61 1.53
CA GLU A 153 -22.28 9.53 1.27
C GLU A 153 -21.66 8.48 0.34
N ALA A 154 -21.04 8.92 -0.76
CA ALA A 154 -20.37 8.02 -1.69
C ALA A 154 -19.13 7.36 -1.06
N PHE A 155 -18.41 8.07 -0.19
CA PHE A 155 -17.32 7.50 0.59
C PHE A 155 -17.83 6.43 1.56
N GLU A 156 -18.89 6.71 2.31
CA GLU A 156 -19.51 5.78 3.25
C GLU A 156 -20.02 4.51 2.56
N GLU A 157 -20.64 4.65 1.39
CA GLU A 157 -21.12 3.52 0.58
C GLU A 157 -19.96 2.60 0.17
N ARG A 158 -18.89 3.18 -0.40
CA ARG A 158 -17.69 2.42 -0.78
C ARG A 158 -17.00 1.80 0.43
N MET A 159 -16.99 2.51 1.57
CA MET A 159 -16.38 2.03 2.80
C MET A 159 -17.17 0.84 3.37
N ARG A 160 -18.50 0.89 3.36
CA ARG A 160 -19.37 -0.22 3.77
C ARG A 160 -19.09 -1.48 2.95
N ALA A 161 -18.96 -1.34 1.64
CA ALA A 161 -18.60 -2.48 0.77
C ALA A 161 -17.21 -3.03 1.10
N ALA A 162 -16.21 -2.16 1.29
CA ALA A 162 -14.85 -2.58 1.56
C ALA A 162 -14.67 -3.21 2.95
N VAL A 163 -15.23 -2.63 4.01
CA VAL A 163 -15.20 -3.21 5.37
C VAL A 163 -16.05 -4.48 5.43
N GLY A 164 -17.16 -4.54 4.68
CA GLY A 164 -17.99 -5.73 4.52
C GLY A 164 -17.18 -6.97 4.16
N ASP A 165 -16.31 -6.86 3.15
CA ASP A 165 -15.44 -7.96 2.69
C ASP A 165 -14.50 -8.52 3.79
N PHE A 166 -14.10 -7.70 4.77
CA PHE A 166 -13.32 -8.14 5.94
C PHE A 166 -14.22 -8.77 6.99
N SER A 167 -15.35 -8.14 7.28
CA SER A 167 -16.31 -8.62 8.28
C SER A 167 -16.87 -10.00 7.94
N GLU A 168 -17.11 -10.31 6.67
CA GLU A 168 -17.54 -11.63 6.21
C GLU A 168 -16.53 -12.75 6.52
N ARG A 169 -15.28 -12.39 6.84
CA ARG A 169 -14.22 -13.31 7.28
C ARG A 169 -13.95 -13.26 8.78
N GLY A 170 -14.80 -12.59 9.54
CA GLY A 170 -14.63 -12.40 10.97
C GLY A 170 -13.41 -11.55 11.31
N LEU A 171 -13.08 -10.57 10.47
CA LEU A 171 -11.94 -9.68 10.68
C LEU A 171 -12.41 -8.27 11.01
N GLU A 172 -11.66 -7.61 11.89
CA GLU A 172 -11.80 -6.20 12.22
C GLU A 172 -10.58 -5.39 11.78
N LEU A 173 -10.84 -4.13 11.41
CA LEU A 173 -9.84 -3.13 11.07
C LEU A 173 -9.79 -2.15 12.25
N ASP A 174 -8.68 -2.15 12.98
CA ASP A 174 -8.50 -1.29 14.16
C ASP A 174 -7.86 0.05 13.80
N ASP A 175 -6.99 0.08 12.76
CA ASP A 175 -6.45 1.34 12.24
C ASP A 175 -7.41 2.03 11.25
N VAL A 176 -8.16 2.99 11.78
CA VAL A 176 -9.10 3.83 11.04
C VAL A 176 -8.48 5.12 10.45
N SER A 177 -7.16 5.12 10.22
CA SER A 177 -6.48 6.22 9.54
C SER A 177 -6.89 6.37 8.07
N LEU A 178 -7.24 7.59 7.65
CA LEU A 178 -7.49 7.88 6.23
C LEU A 178 -6.25 7.72 5.35
N LEU A 179 -5.03 7.70 5.92
CA LEU A 179 -3.80 7.44 5.16
C LEU A 179 -3.66 5.96 4.77
N ASN A 180 -4.40 5.07 5.43
CA ASN A 180 -4.42 3.64 5.14
C ASN A 180 -5.49 3.27 4.10
N VAL A 181 -6.17 4.27 3.53
CA VAL A 181 -7.21 4.08 2.52
C VAL A 181 -6.71 4.66 1.20
N MET A 182 -6.80 3.87 0.14
CA MET A 182 -6.54 4.29 -1.23
C MET A 182 -7.85 4.28 -2.00
N LEU A 183 -8.17 5.41 -2.62
CA LEU A 183 -9.28 5.57 -3.56
C LEU A 183 -8.77 5.27 -4.96
N ILE A 184 -9.40 4.30 -5.61
CA ILE A 184 -9.09 3.89 -6.97
C ILE A 184 -10.41 3.75 -7.69
N ASP A 185 -10.65 4.56 -8.71
CA ASP A 185 -11.88 4.56 -9.48
C ASP A 185 -13.13 4.61 -8.58
N ASP A 186 -13.93 3.54 -8.56
CA ASP A 186 -15.16 3.36 -7.80
C ASP A 186 -14.98 2.57 -6.49
N ARG A 187 -13.75 2.18 -6.13
CA ARG A 187 -13.46 1.28 -5.00
C ARG A 187 -12.49 1.87 -3.97
N ILE A 188 -12.58 1.32 -2.77
CA ILE A 188 -11.60 1.47 -1.70
C ILE A 188 -10.68 0.26 -1.68
N MET A 189 -9.39 0.52 -1.52
CA MET A 189 -8.40 -0.46 -1.11
C MET A 189 -7.76 -0.02 0.21
N PHE A 190 -7.61 -0.95 1.14
CA PHE A 190 -6.86 -0.75 2.38
C PHE A 190 -5.39 -1.08 2.14
N VAL A 191 -4.51 -0.20 2.61
CA VAL A 191 -3.09 -0.45 2.76
C VAL A 191 -2.78 -0.53 4.25
N ASP A 192 -1.60 -1.08 4.57
CA ASP A 192 -1.18 -1.31 5.95
C ASP A 192 -2.13 -2.24 6.74
N LEU A 193 -1.80 -3.53 6.78
CA LEU A 193 -2.63 -4.53 7.45
C LEU A 193 -2.09 -4.92 8.83
N GLU A 194 -1.24 -4.07 9.43
CA GLU A 194 -0.59 -4.40 10.71
C GLU A 194 -1.56 -4.45 11.89
N LEU A 195 -2.64 -3.67 11.83
CA LEU A 195 -3.71 -3.59 12.84
C LEU A 195 -5.04 -4.19 12.31
N VAL A 196 -4.94 -5.39 11.73
CA VAL A 196 -6.09 -6.21 11.32
C VAL A 196 -6.07 -7.51 12.10
N PHE A 197 -7.20 -7.86 12.73
CA PHE A 197 -7.29 -8.97 13.69
C PHE A 197 -8.56 -9.78 13.50
N GLU A 198 -8.59 -10.98 14.09
CA GLU A 198 -9.83 -11.75 14.23
C GLU A 198 -10.73 -11.07 15.25
N ALA A 199 -11.95 -10.73 14.82
CA ALA A 199 -12.94 -10.14 15.69
C ALA A 199 -13.64 -11.22 16.52
N ASP A 200 -14.08 -10.86 17.72
CA ASP A 200 -15.04 -11.69 18.45
C ASP A 200 -16.38 -11.76 17.69
N PRO A 201 -16.89 -12.95 17.33
CA PRO A 201 -18.15 -13.08 16.59
C PRO A 201 -19.34 -12.39 17.27
N GLY A 202 -19.35 -12.30 18.60
CA GLY A 202 -20.41 -11.63 19.36
C GLY A 202 -20.45 -10.11 19.18
N THR A 203 -19.32 -9.50 18.80
CA THR A 203 -19.18 -8.03 18.68
C THR A 203 -18.89 -7.57 17.25
N LEU A 204 -18.52 -8.47 16.34
CA LEU A 204 -18.16 -8.20 14.94
C LEU A 204 -19.12 -7.25 14.21
N GLN A 205 -20.43 -7.44 14.34
CA GLN A 205 -21.40 -6.56 13.66
C GLN A 205 -21.34 -5.13 14.21
N SER A 206 -21.19 -4.98 15.53
CA SER A 206 -21.07 -3.67 16.19
C SER A 206 -19.77 -2.98 15.82
N ILE A 207 -18.67 -3.74 15.80
CA ILE A 207 -17.34 -3.26 15.42
C ILE A 207 -17.35 -2.82 13.96
N THR A 208 -17.87 -3.64 13.06
CA THR A 208 -18.01 -3.30 11.63
C THR A 208 -18.76 -1.97 11.41
N LYS A 209 -19.90 -1.78 12.09
CA LYS A 209 -20.66 -0.53 12.03
C LYS A 209 -19.86 0.66 12.57
N SER A 210 -19.16 0.46 13.69
CA SER A 210 -18.35 1.49 14.33
C SER A 210 -17.16 1.90 13.47
N THR A 211 -16.44 0.94 12.88
CA THR A 211 -15.33 1.19 11.94
C THR A 211 -15.78 2.00 10.73
N ILE A 212 -16.91 1.62 10.09
CA ILE A 212 -17.46 2.38 8.95
C ILE A 212 -17.82 3.81 9.38
N ALA A 213 -18.47 3.97 10.54
CA ALA A 213 -18.84 5.27 11.06
C ALA A 213 -17.61 6.13 11.37
N GLU A 214 -16.54 5.55 11.93
CA GLU A 214 -15.33 6.27 12.27
C GLU A 214 -14.58 6.77 11.03
N PHE A 215 -14.35 5.90 10.03
CA PHE A 215 -13.79 6.33 8.75
C PHE A 215 -14.61 7.46 8.12
N THR A 216 -15.94 7.32 8.11
CA THR A 216 -16.86 8.30 7.53
C THR A 216 -16.81 9.63 8.27
N ASN A 217 -16.78 9.60 9.61
CA ASN A 217 -16.71 10.80 10.44
C ASN A 217 -15.37 11.53 10.28
N ARG A 218 -14.26 10.78 10.18
CA ARG A 218 -12.94 11.34 9.86
C ARG A 218 -12.94 12.00 8.48
N TYR A 219 -13.54 11.36 7.48
CA TYR A 219 -13.63 11.94 6.14
C TYR A 219 -14.51 13.19 6.08
N LYS A 220 -15.67 13.18 6.75
CA LYS A 220 -16.54 14.37 6.90
C LYS A 220 -15.79 15.52 7.57
N SER A 221 -14.97 15.22 8.58
CA SER A 221 -14.16 16.23 9.28
C SER A 221 -13.09 16.81 8.36
N TYR A 222 -12.42 15.97 7.56
CA TYR A 222 -11.49 16.42 6.52
C TYR A 222 -12.15 17.34 5.50
N LEU A 223 -13.31 16.97 4.94
CA LEU A 223 -14.01 17.79 3.94
C LEU A 223 -14.32 19.20 4.47
N ARG A 224 -14.76 19.31 5.74
CA ARG A 224 -15.04 20.62 6.37
C ARG A 224 -13.81 21.54 6.43
N THR A 225 -12.62 20.99 6.53
CA THR A 225 -11.36 21.77 6.57
C THR A 225 -10.87 22.04 5.16
N ALA A 226 -10.83 21.02 4.30
CA ALA A 226 -10.33 21.12 2.93
C ALA A 226 -11.17 22.07 2.06
N ASP A 227 -12.48 22.14 2.28
CA ASP A 227 -13.36 23.06 1.55
C ASP A 227 -13.20 24.50 2.06
N LYS A 228 -12.92 24.70 3.35
CA LYS A 228 -12.59 26.03 3.89
C LYS A 228 -11.26 26.54 3.32
N GLU A 229 -10.22 25.72 3.36
CA GLU A 229 -8.90 26.09 2.80
C GLU A 229 -8.98 26.38 1.30
N TRP A 230 -9.83 25.65 0.56
CA TRP A 230 -10.07 25.90 -0.86
C TRP A 230 -10.82 27.22 -1.11
N LEU A 231 -11.86 27.51 -0.31
CA LEU A 231 -12.65 28.74 -0.43
C LEU A 231 -11.87 29.98 0.04
N ASP A 232 -11.05 29.84 1.08
CA ASP A 232 -10.25 30.93 1.67
C ASP A 232 -8.92 31.15 0.92
N GLY A 233 -8.41 30.14 0.20
CA GLY A 233 -7.16 30.17 -0.58
C GLY A 233 -7.32 30.37 -2.09
N GLY A 234 -8.53 30.72 -2.57
CA GLY A 234 -8.79 30.94 -3.99
C GLY A 234 -8.01 32.12 -4.58
N MET A 235 -6.94 31.81 -5.32
CA MET A 235 -6.07 32.67 -6.17
C MET A 235 -4.67 33.07 -5.64
N SER A 236 -3.89 32.16 -5.06
CA SER A 236 -2.44 32.27 -5.23
C SER A 236 -1.75 30.91 -5.24
N GLU A 237 -1.10 30.61 -6.38
CA GLU A 237 -0.02 29.64 -6.58
C GLU A 237 -0.25 28.18 -6.15
N PHE A 238 -0.84 27.41 -7.06
CA PHE A 238 -0.53 25.99 -7.19
C PHE A 238 -0.04 25.71 -8.62
N GLU A 239 1.14 26.24 -8.94
CA GLU A 239 2.00 25.63 -9.97
C GLU A 239 2.98 24.68 -9.27
N HIS A 240 3.30 23.58 -9.97
CA HIS A 240 4.16 22.47 -9.59
C HIS A 240 3.58 21.40 -8.66
N VAL A 241 2.73 20.51 -9.21
CA VAL A 241 3.12 19.09 -9.48
C VAL A 241 2.31 18.56 -10.69
N GLN A 242 2.74 18.94 -11.90
CA GLN A 242 2.47 18.18 -13.12
C GLN A 242 3.73 18.23 -13.98
N CYS A 243 4.44 17.11 -14.07
CA CYS A 243 5.52 16.79 -15.02
C CYS A 243 6.06 15.41 -14.57
N PHE A 244 5.96 14.29 -15.28
CA PHE A 244 5.82 14.04 -16.71
C PHE A 244 5.03 12.73 -16.95
N GLU A 245 3.86 12.84 -17.58
CA GLU A 245 3.58 11.99 -18.73
C GLU A 245 4.47 12.50 -19.87
N HIS A 246 5.40 11.67 -20.34
CA HIS A 246 5.93 11.58 -21.71
C HIS A 246 7.20 10.72 -21.66
N MET A 247 7.10 9.46 -22.06
CA MET A 247 8.11 8.85 -22.91
C MET A 247 7.49 7.66 -23.63
N GLN A 248 7.36 7.86 -24.94
CA GLN A 248 7.37 6.80 -25.95
C GLN A 248 8.62 5.93 -25.81
#